data_AF-A0A0J9TCI5-F1
#
_entry.id   AF-A0A0J9TCI5-F1
#
_cell.length_a   1.000
_cell.length_b   1.000
_cell.length_c   1.000
_cell.angle_alpha   90.00
_cell.angle_beta   90.00
_cell.angle_gamma   90.00
#
_symmetry.space_group_name_H-M   'P 1'
#
loop_
_entity.id
_entity.type
_entity.pdbx_description
1 polymer ?
#
loop_
_entity_poly.entity_id
_entity_poly.type
_entity_poly.pdbx_seq_one_letter_code
_entity_poly.pdbx_strand_id
1 'polypeptide(L)' 'MEDAQNALGMMIYQILNNQVRKTCFEKCFGQKFSEQMGKNEQICLAKCMDRM' A
#
# COMPACT_ATOMS: atom_id res chain seq x y z
N MET A 1 19.55 13.34 -19.65
CA MET A 1 18.07 13.26 -19.84
C MET A 1 17.50 11.93 -19.36
N GLU A 2 18.23 10.82 -19.50
CA GLU A 2 17.84 9.49 -19.03
C GLU A 2 17.71 9.38 -17.49
N ASP A 3 18.66 9.96 -16.75
CA ASP A 3 18.62 9.96 -15.27
C ASP A 3 17.39 10.67 -14.69
N ALA A 4 16.94 11.74 -15.34
CA ALA A 4 15.75 12.47 -14.93
C ALA A 4 14.46 11.66 -15.15
N GLN A 5 14.40 10.86 -16.23
CA GLN A 5 13.28 9.95 -16.48
C GLN A 5 13.28 8.77 -15.49
N ASN A 6 14.46 8.24 -15.17
CA ASN A 6 14.60 7.18 -14.17
C ASN A 6 14.22 7.66 -12.76
N ALA A 7 14.63 8.87 -12.38
CA ALA A 7 14.23 9.49 -11.12
C ALA A 7 12.73 9.71 -11.04
N LEU A 8 12.11 10.19 -12.12
CA LEU A 8 10.66 10.37 -12.20
C LEU A 8 9.92 9.02 -12.09
N GLY A 9 10.40 7.99 -12.78
CA GLY A 9 9.84 6.64 -12.69
C GLY A 9 9.85 6.10 -11.27
N MET A 10 10.98 6.20 -10.56
CA MET A 10 11.07 5.81 -9.15
C MET A 10 10.10 6.58 -8.26
N MET A 11 9.95 7.89 -8.48
CA MET A 11 9.04 8.73 -7.71
C MET A 11 7.58 8.31 -7.91
N ILE A 12 7.18 8.00 -9.15
CA ILE A 12 5.83 7.51 -9.45
C ILE A 12 5.59 6.16 -8.75
N TYR A 13 6.54 5.22 -8.81
CA TYR A 13 6.40 3.94 -8.10
C TYR A 13 6.24 4.11 -6.59
N GLN A 14 6.96 5.05 -5.98
CA GLN A 14 6.81 5.35 -4.56
C GLN A 14 5.43 5.93 -4.24
N ILE A 15 4.92 6.85 -5.05
CA ILE A 15 3.58 7.43 -4.88
C ILE A 15 2.52 6.33 -4.97
N LEU A 16 2.60 5.47 -5.99
CA LEU A 16 1.66 4.35 -6.17
C LEU A 16 1.71 3.37 -4.99
N ASN A 17 2.90 3.00 -4.54
CA ASN A 17 3.05 2.10 -3.39
C ASN A 17 2.45 2.70 -2.11
N ASN A 18 2.67 3.99 -1.87
CA ASN A 18 2.07 4.69 -0.73
C ASN A 18 0.55 4.75 -0.83
N GLN A 19 0.01 4.96 -2.03
CA GLN A 19 -1.43 4.97 -2.27
C GLN A 19 -2.05 3.59 -2.01
N VAL A 20 -1.47 2.52 -2.55
CA VAL A 20 -1.93 1.14 -2.30
C VAL A 20 -1.91 0.82 -0.81
N ARG A 21 -0.83 1.14 -0.11
CA ARG A 21 -0.72 0.93 1.35
C ARG A 21 -1.83 1.66 2.10
N LYS A 22 -2.06 2.93 1.80
CA LYS A 22 -3.09 3.74 2.47
C LYS A 22 -4.49 3.17 2.22
N THR A 23 -4.81 2.90 0.95
CA THR A 23 -6.12 2.34 0.58
C THR A 23 -6.37 0.99 1.21
N CYS A 24 -5.39 0.09 1.19
CA CYS A 24 -5.54 -1.23 1.79
C CYS A 24 -5.61 -1.19 3.31
N PHE A 25 -4.89 -0.27 3.95
CA PHE A 25 -4.99 -0.06 5.38
C PHE A 25 -6.38 0.44 5.78
N GLU A 26 -6.89 1.48 5.12
CA GLU A 26 -8.24 2.01 5.39
C GLU A 26 -9.33 0.95 5.16
N LYS A 27 -9.20 0.13 4.10
CA LYS A 27 -10.15 -0.96 3.82
C LYS A 27 -10.12 -2.08 4.86
N CYS A 28 -8.94 -2.47 5.34
CA CYS A 28 -8.81 -3.64 6.20
C CYS A 28 -8.90 -3.34 7.69
N PHE A 29 -8.60 -2.10 8.10
CA PHE A 29 -8.55 -1.71 9.52
C PHE A 29 -9.55 -0.59 9.88
N GLY A 30 -10.07 0.15 8.90
CA GLY A 30 -10.99 1.25 9.14
C GLY A 30 -10.41 2.30 10.10
N GLN A 31 -11.13 2.59 11.18
CA GLN A 31 -10.74 3.56 12.23
C GLN A 31 -10.03 2.92 13.43
N LYS A 32 -9.92 1.59 13.49
CA LYS A 32 -9.38 0.87 14.65
C LYS A 32 -8.24 -0.03 14.21
N PHE A 33 -7.02 0.41 14.48
CA PHE A 33 -5.83 -0.43 14.39
C PHE A 33 -5.50 -0.94 15.79
N SER A 34 -5.62 -2.24 16.00
CA SER A 34 -5.16 -2.91 17.23
C SER A 34 -3.62 -2.96 17.24
N GLU A 35 -3.01 -3.06 18.43
CA GLU A 35 -1.55 -3.21 18.59
C GLU A 35 -0.97 -4.36 17.77
N GLN A 36 -1.78 -5.38 17.49
CA GLN A 36 -1.40 -6.52 16.67
C GLN A 36 -2.41 -6.75 15.55
N MET A 37 -1.89 -7.19 14.40
CA MET A 37 -2.68 -7.55 13.24
C MET A 37 -3.22 -8.97 13.40
N GLY A 38 -4.53 -9.11 13.52
CA GLY A 38 -5.18 -10.42 13.56
C GLY A 38 -5.12 -11.14 12.21
N LYS A 39 -5.46 -12.43 12.22
CA LYS A 39 -5.40 -13.28 11.01
C LYS A 39 -6.30 -12.77 9.88
N ASN A 40 -7.45 -12.20 10.22
CA ASN A 40 -8.39 -11.66 9.23
C ASN A 40 -7.84 -10.41 8.55
N GLU A 41 -7.23 -9.51 9.33
CA GLU A 41 -6.58 -8.31 8.82
C GLU A 41 -5.37 -8.65 7.95
N GLN A 42 -4.56 -9.65 8.33
CA GLN A 42 -3.46 -10.15 7.52
C GLN A 42 -3.94 -10.67 6.16
N ILE A 43 -4.98 -11.51 6.15
CA ILE A 43 -5.57 -12.05 4.91
C ILE A 43 -6.18 -10.93 4.07
N CYS A 44 -6.87 -9.97 4.69
CA CYS A 44 -7.44 -8.82 4.00
C CYS A 44 -6.34 -7.99 3.32
N LEU A 45 -5.27 -7.66 4.06
CA LEU A 45 -4.18 -6.84 3.56
C LEU A 45 -3.49 -7.51 2.37
N ALA A 46 -3.17 -8.81 2.49
CA ALA A 46 -2.57 -9.58 1.41
C ALA A 46 -3.46 -9.60 0.15
N LYS A 47 -4.77 -9.86 0.30
CA LYS A 47 -5.72 -9.86 -0.81
C LYS A 47 -5.92 -8.48 -1.43
N CYS A 48 -5.85 -7.43 -0.63
CA CYS A 48 -6.01 -6.07 -1.13
C CYS A 48 -4.80 -5.66 -1.97
N MET A 49 -3.59 -5.93 -1.48
CA MET A 49 -2.35 -5.60 -2.19
C MET A 49 -2.18 -6.40 -3.49
N ASP A 50 -2.64 -7.65 -3.54
CA ASP A 50 -2.57 -8.50 -4.74
C ASP A 50 -3.51 -8.05 -5.88
N ARG A 51 -4.57 -7.29 -5.54
CA ARG A 51 -5.60 -6.85 -6.51
C ARG A 51 -5.41 -5.41 -7.03
N MET A 52 -4.40 -4.70 -6.51
CA MET A 52 -4.10 -3.31 -6.84
C MET A 52 -2.93 -3.26 -7.83
#